data_AF-A0A7R9MHI5-F1
#
_entry.id   AF-A0A7R9MHI5-F1
#
_cell.length_a   1.000
_cell.length_b   1.000
_cell.length_c   1.000
_cell.angle_alpha   90.00
_cell.angle_beta   90.00
_cell.angle_gamma   90.00
#
_symmetry.space_group_name_H-M   'P 1'
#
loop_
_entity.id
_entity.type
_entity.pdbx_description
1 polymer ?
#
loop_
_entity_poly.entity_id
_entity_poly.type
_entity_poly.pdbx_seq_one_letter_code
_entity_poly.pdbx_strand_id
1 'polypeptide(L)'
;MKERKNSHKKYNDFIELLMNAQKDSTNNNTKEDDNDVNEAHHVNEGKEEKEVEKKILSNVDKYITEEEILAQSWVFFVAGYETTATTLTFASYELALNQDSQQRLYEEILTSVDSNGEIDYDLLSKLPYLDAVISETLRLDAPAVVLIRQASEDYKLGNTGITLYKGQQLEMPITAIHHNEEFYENAYQFIPERFLPENRHKIKPYTYLPFGAGPRNCIGMRFGLMEAKLALAQVVRRYRFFQTPNTDVPLQLNISMAIHTPKRVIIGIEKRLYLTRNFNFWSQNGVKGPSPIPMFGNILSYFITPRPHLAMQWQKLYGKIYGIYNGNRPVLIVAEPELIKQICVKDFHIFTDRNTNRRMHPILSRHLVAESGDDWKRIRSIVTPTFSSSKMKKMYPMIRQCLDDFIVELDVYAKDKGDVNVKI
;
A
#
# COMPACT_ATOMS: atom_id res chain seq x y z
N MET A 1 -2.91 -14.36 27.85
CA MET A 1 -2.55 -15.78 27.64
C MET A 1 -3.57 -16.77 28.21
N LYS A 2 -3.98 -16.68 29.49
CA LYS A 2 -4.98 -17.60 30.09
C LYS A 2 -6.30 -17.70 29.30
N GLU A 3 -6.86 -16.56 28.88
CA GLU A 3 -8.08 -16.55 28.04
C GLU A 3 -7.84 -17.18 26.66
N ARG A 4 -6.68 -16.97 26.04
CA ARG A 4 -6.34 -17.54 24.74
C ARG A 4 -6.24 -19.06 24.79
N LYS A 5 -5.57 -19.60 25.82
CA LYS A 5 -5.47 -21.05 26.08
C LYS A 5 -6.85 -21.70 26.26
N ASN A 6 -7.81 -20.96 26.80
CA ASN A 6 -9.16 -21.44 27.06
C ASN A 6 -10.16 -21.14 25.93
N SER A 7 -9.78 -20.36 24.92
CA SER A 7 -10.66 -19.96 23.80
C SER A 7 -10.41 -20.82 22.56
N HIS A 8 -11.45 -21.12 21.79
CA HIS A 8 -11.32 -21.77 20.47
C HIS A 8 -11.03 -20.76 19.34
N LYS A 9 -10.71 -19.50 19.69
CA LYS A 9 -10.49 -18.42 18.74
C LYS A 9 -9.05 -18.47 18.24
N LYS A 10 -8.86 -18.51 16.91
CA LYS A 10 -7.53 -18.38 16.30
C LYS A 10 -7.13 -16.91 16.27
N TYR A 11 -5.89 -16.64 16.66
CA TYR A 11 -5.26 -15.32 16.58
C TYR A 11 -4.13 -15.36 15.53
N ASN A 12 -3.92 -14.27 14.81
CA ASN A 12 -2.85 -14.14 13.81
C ASN A 12 -1.95 -12.97 14.23
N ASP A 13 -1.36 -13.06 15.42
CA ASP A 13 -0.49 -12.04 15.99
C ASP A 13 0.78 -12.64 16.58
N PHE A 14 1.74 -11.77 16.94
CA PHE A 14 3.05 -12.17 17.43
C PHE A 14 2.99 -13.04 18.69
N ILE A 15 2.03 -12.79 19.58
CA ILE A 15 1.87 -13.58 20.81
C ILE A 15 1.42 -15.00 20.46
N GLU A 16 0.50 -15.17 19.50
CA GLU A 16 0.11 -16.50 19.03
C GLU A 16 1.27 -17.24 18.36
N LEU A 17 2.11 -16.53 17.59
CA LEU A 17 3.31 -17.12 16.98
C LEU A 17 4.30 -17.63 18.03
N LEU A 18 4.59 -16.86 19.09
CA LEU A 18 5.44 -17.31 20.19
C LEU A 18 4.83 -18.48 20.98
N MET A 19 3.52 -18.44 21.21
CA MET A 19 2.80 -19.54 21.86
C MET A 19 2.80 -20.82 21.01
N ASN A 20 2.77 -20.70 19.67
CA ASN A 20 2.91 -21.83 18.76
C ASN A 20 4.35 -22.35 18.74
N ALA A 21 5.36 -21.47 18.71
CA ALA A 21 6.76 -21.86 18.82
C ALA A 21 7.05 -22.67 20.11
N GLN A 22 6.43 -22.29 21.24
CA GLN A 22 6.48 -23.05 22.50
C GLN A 22 5.85 -24.45 22.40
N LYS A 23 4.83 -24.64 21.55
CA LYS A 23 4.23 -25.96 21.29
C LYS A 23 5.05 -26.76 20.29
N ASP A 24 5.55 -26.12 19.24
CA ASP A 24 6.34 -26.77 18.20
C ASP A 24 7.72 -27.20 18.73
N SER A 25 8.28 -26.50 19.72
CA SER A 25 9.46 -26.97 20.45
C SER A 25 9.25 -28.31 21.19
N THR A 26 8.00 -28.72 21.40
CA THR A 26 7.65 -30.04 21.95
C THR A 26 7.37 -31.10 20.88
N ASN A 27 7.24 -30.70 19.60
CA ASN A 27 6.98 -31.57 18.45
C ASN A 27 8.02 -31.32 17.33
N ASN A 28 9.04 -32.17 17.26
CA ASN A 28 10.15 -32.11 16.28
C ASN A 28 9.70 -32.34 14.82
N ASN A 29 8.94 -31.44 14.18
CA ASN A 29 8.70 -31.48 12.73
C ASN A 29 8.15 -30.15 12.19
N THR A 30 9.03 -29.27 11.71
CA THR A 30 8.66 -28.24 10.73
C THR A 30 9.80 -28.02 9.74
N LYS A 31 9.46 -28.02 8.44
CA LYS A 31 10.32 -27.58 7.35
C LYS A 31 10.05 -26.09 7.13
N GLU A 32 11.09 -25.26 7.16
CA GLU A 32 11.02 -23.86 6.79
C GLU A 32 11.03 -23.70 5.27
N ASP A 33 10.17 -22.81 4.77
CA ASP A 33 10.01 -22.50 3.35
C ASP A 33 10.90 -21.28 3.03
N ASP A 34 12.18 -21.54 2.73
CA ASP A 34 13.24 -20.54 2.49
C ASP A 34 13.19 -19.96 1.06
N ASN A 35 12.07 -19.35 0.67
CA ASN A 35 12.03 -18.52 -0.54
C ASN A 35 12.40 -17.08 -0.18
N ASP A 36 13.69 -16.84 0.10
CA ASP A 36 14.25 -15.53 0.41
C ASP A 36 14.13 -14.57 -0.79
N VAL A 37 13.37 -13.49 -0.62
CA VAL A 37 13.36 -12.35 -1.54
C VAL A 37 14.61 -11.52 -1.28
N ASN A 38 15.35 -11.20 -2.35
CA ASN A 38 16.61 -10.46 -2.30
C ASN A 38 16.36 -8.97 -1.92
N GLU A 39 16.15 -8.70 -0.63
CA GLU A 39 15.84 -7.36 -0.11
C GLU A 39 17.09 -6.45 0.00
N ALA A 40 16.90 -5.15 -0.22
CA ALA A 40 17.94 -4.11 -0.17
C ALA A 40 18.78 -4.05 1.11
N HIS A 41 18.20 -4.54 2.19
CA HIS A 41 18.65 -4.30 3.54
C HIS A 41 19.67 -5.36 3.99
N HIS A 42 19.87 -6.41 3.20
CA HIS A 42 20.87 -7.46 3.40
C HIS A 42 22.12 -7.24 2.53
N VAL A 43 22.95 -6.24 2.87
CA VAL A 43 24.24 -6.02 2.18
C VAL A 43 25.39 -6.86 2.73
N ASN A 44 25.19 -7.53 3.87
CA ASN A 44 26.22 -8.30 4.56
C ASN A 44 25.99 -9.83 4.55
N GLU A 45 24.84 -10.33 4.09
CA GLU A 45 24.51 -11.76 4.18
C GLU A 45 25.36 -12.62 3.21
N GLY A 46 26.41 -13.24 3.76
CA GLY A 46 27.22 -14.26 3.10
C GLY A 46 26.87 -15.68 3.55
N LYS A 47 27.25 -16.68 2.75
CA LYS A 47 27.08 -18.11 3.10
C LYS A 47 27.70 -18.46 4.46
N GLU A 48 28.81 -17.82 4.80
CA GLU A 48 29.53 -18.05 6.06
C GLU A 48 28.71 -17.66 7.29
N GLU A 49 27.97 -16.54 7.27
CA GLU A 49 27.12 -16.13 8.39
C GLU A 49 26.01 -17.15 8.67
N LYS A 50 25.33 -17.62 7.60
CA LYS A 50 24.27 -18.63 7.71
C LYS A 50 24.79 -19.96 8.26
N GLU A 51 26.00 -20.37 7.88
CA GLU A 51 26.63 -21.58 8.40
C GLU A 51 27.01 -21.45 9.89
N VAL A 52 27.56 -20.30 10.30
CA VAL A 52 27.92 -20.04 11.69
C VAL A 52 26.67 -19.98 12.58
N GLU A 53 25.62 -19.28 12.15
CA GLU A 53 24.35 -19.20 12.88
C GLU A 53 23.74 -20.58 13.07
N LYS A 54 23.62 -21.36 12.00
CA LYS A 54 23.10 -22.74 12.06
C LYS A 54 23.89 -23.61 13.03
N LYS A 55 25.22 -23.49 13.04
CA LYS A 55 26.10 -24.26 13.94
C LYS A 55 25.90 -23.86 15.41
N ILE A 56 25.69 -22.58 15.70
CA ILE A 56 25.45 -22.09 17.06
C ILE A 56 24.09 -22.56 17.58
N LEU A 57 23.07 -22.58 16.71
CA LEU A 57 21.68 -22.86 17.09
C LEU A 57 21.27 -24.34 17.00
N SER A 58 22.08 -25.22 16.40
CA SER A 58 21.65 -26.61 16.13
C SER A 58 21.58 -27.52 17.36
N ASN A 59 22.27 -27.18 18.46
CA ASN A 59 22.47 -28.08 19.61
C ASN A 59 21.99 -27.47 20.94
N VAL A 60 20.90 -26.70 20.91
CA VAL A 60 20.31 -26.09 22.11
C VAL A 60 18.90 -26.62 22.37
N ASP A 61 18.55 -26.78 23.64
CA ASP A 61 17.18 -27.10 24.04
C ASP A 61 16.24 -25.96 23.65
N LYS A 62 15.22 -26.28 22.85
CA LYS A 62 14.31 -25.27 22.28
C LYS A 62 13.13 -24.93 23.20
N TYR A 63 13.30 -24.99 24.51
CA TYR A 63 12.20 -24.73 25.45
C TYR A 63 12.11 -23.24 25.84
N ILE A 64 10.88 -22.70 25.91
CA ILE A 64 10.61 -21.33 26.38
C ILE A 64 9.49 -21.34 27.43
N THR A 65 9.70 -20.66 28.55
CA THR A 65 8.74 -20.52 29.66
C THR A 65 7.70 -19.42 29.40
N GLU A 66 6.61 -19.39 30.18
CA GLU A 66 5.64 -18.29 30.08
C GLU A 66 6.24 -16.91 30.43
N GLU A 67 7.14 -16.87 31.42
CA GLU A 67 7.85 -15.64 31.82
C GLU A 67 8.75 -15.15 30.68
N GLU A 68 9.47 -16.05 30.01
CA GLU A 68 10.29 -15.71 28.84
C GLU A 68 9.42 -15.22 27.68
N ILE A 69 8.26 -15.84 27.41
CA ILE A 69 7.32 -15.34 26.38
C ILE A 69 6.86 -13.92 26.70
N LEU A 70 6.53 -13.63 27.97
CA LEU A 70 6.14 -12.28 28.39
C LEU A 70 7.31 -11.29 28.25
N ALA A 71 8.52 -11.68 28.64
CA ALA A 71 9.71 -10.86 28.49
C ALA A 71 10.00 -10.55 27.02
N GLN A 72 9.95 -11.55 26.13
CA GLN A 72 10.09 -11.34 24.69
C GLN A 72 8.99 -10.41 24.16
N SER A 73 7.73 -10.64 24.53
CA SER A 73 6.61 -9.80 24.08
C SER A 73 6.81 -8.32 24.46
N TRP A 74 7.32 -8.05 25.66
CA TRP A 74 7.62 -6.69 26.11
C TRP A 74 8.77 -6.06 25.32
N VAL A 75 9.89 -6.79 25.14
CA VAL A 75 11.03 -6.30 24.37
C VAL A 75 10.66 -6.02 22.91
N PHE A 76 9.92 -6.92 22.26
CA PHE A 76 9.49 -6.74 20.88
C PHE A 76 8.56 -5.53 20.72
N PHE A 77 7.69 -5.26 21.70
CA PHE A 77 6.84 -4.07 21.69
C PHE A 77 7.66 -2.78 21.79
N VAL A 78 8.56 -2.69 22.77
CA VAL A 78 9.37 -1.47 22.98
C VAL A 78 10.37 -1.26 21.84
N ALA A 79 11.12 -2.30 21.48
CA ALA A 79 12.12 -2.23 20.43
C ALA A 79 11.48 -1.96 19.06
N GLY A 80 10.35 -2.63 18.75
CA GLY A 80 9.63 -2.44 17.49
C GLY A 80 8.99 -1.05 17.38
N TYR A 81 8.42 -0.52 18.47
CA TYR A 81 7.78 0.79 18.45
C TYR A 81 8.79 1.94 18.32
N GLU A 82 9.76 2.02 19.24
CA GLU A 82 10.65 3.19 19.35
C GLU A 82 11.56 3.32 18.12
N THR A 83 12.16 2.21 17.66
CA THR A 83 13.10 2.23 16.52
C THR A 83 12.40 2.52 15.20
N THR A 84 11.22 1.94 14.96
CA THR A 84 10.44 2.18 13.74
C THR A 84 9.90 3.60 13.70
N ALA A 85 9.35 4.10 14.80
CA ALA A 85 8.86 5.49 14.89
C ALA A 85 9.99 6.50 14.69
N THR A 86 11.16 6.24 15.27
CA THR A 86 12.35 7.07 15.11
C THR A 86 12.84 7.07 13.67
N THR A 87 12.93 5.90 13.03
CA THR A 87 13.32 5.77 11.61
C THR A 87 12.35 6.52 10.69
N LEU A 88 11.05 6.39 10.91
CA LEU A 88 10.03 7.13 10.14
C LEU A 88 10.12 8.64 10.35
N THR A 89 10.51 9.06 11.55
CA THR A 89 10.72 10.47 11.87
C THR A 89 11.93 11.04 11.13
N PHE A 90 13.07 10.32 11.13
CA PHE A 90 14.24 10.70 10.33
C PHE A 90 13.93 10.71 8.84
N ALA A 91 13.24 9.68 8.31
CA ALA A 91 12.83 9.63 6.91
C ALA A 91 11.95 10.84 6.55
N SER A 92 11.00 11.21 7.41
CA SER A 92 10.13 12.35 7.18
C SER A 92 10.90 13.68 7.18
N TYR A 93 11.88 13.82 8.07
CA TYR A 93 12.77 14.97 8.14
C TYR A 93 13.65 15.08 6.88
N GLU A 94 14.33 13.99 6.49
CA GLU A 94 15.18 13.96 5.31
C GLU A 94 14.38 14.23 4.03
N LEU A 95 13.20 13.63 3.88
CA LEU A 95 12.33 13.91 2.74
C LEU A 95 11.81 15.36 2.73
N ALA A 96 11.64 16.01 3.90
CA ALA A 96 11.25 17.42 3.96
C ALA A 96 12.36 18.34 3.44
N LEU A 97 13.63 17.98 3.65
CA LEU A 97 14.79 18.71 3.14
C LEU A 97 15.13 18.36 1.68
N ASN A 98 14.80 17.14 1.23
CA ASN A 98 15.15 16.61 -0.09
C ASN A 98 13.89 16.41 -0.96
N GLN A 99 13.35 17.51 -1.50
CA GLN A 99 12.09 17.51 -2.26
C GLN A 99 12.15 16.65 -3.54
N ASP A 100 13.29 16.62 -4.22
CA ASP A 100 13.47 15.81 -5.44
C ASP A 100 13.37 14.32 -5.13
N SER A 101 14.03 13.87 -4.06
CA SER A 101 13.93 12.48 -3.58
C SER A 101 12.50 12.15 -3.17
N GLN A 102 11.80 13.06 -2.48
CA GLN A 102 10.41 12.86 -2.09
C GLN A 102 9.47 12.78 -3.30
N GLN A 103 9.70 13.60 -4.32
CA GLN A 103 8.91 13.59 -5.54
C GLN A 103 9.12 12.29 -6.34
N ARG A 104 10.37 11.82 -6.46
CA ARG A 104 10.69 10.53 -7.08
C ARG A 104 10.05 9.36 -6.34
N LEU A 105 10.11 9.35 -5.00
CA LEU A 105 9.45 8.34 -4.18
C LEU A 105 7.93 8.35 -4.37
N TYR A 106 7.34 9.55 -4.38
CA TYR A 106 5.92 9.73 -4.63
C TYR A 106 5.50 9.16 -6.00
N GLU A 107 6.28 9.44 -7.05
CA GLU A 107 6.03 8.93 -8.40
C GLU A 107 6.11 7.41 -8.47
N GLU A 108 7.14 6.78 -7.89
CA GLU A 108 7.26 5.32 -7.83
C GLU A 108 6.04 4.68 -7.17
N ILE A 109 5.63 5.19 -6.01
CA ILE A 109 4.44 4.68 -5.30
C ILE A 109 3.19 4.88 -6.17
N LEU A 110 3.03 6.06 -6.79
CA LEU A 110 1.85 6.36 -7.59
C LEU A 110 1.69 5.48 -8.83
N THR A 111 2.79 5.15 -9.52
CA THR A 111 2.75 4.31 -10.72
C THR A 111 2.49 2.85 -10.40
N SER A 112 2.76 2.45 -9.16
CA SER A 112 2.70 1.06 -8.72
C SER A 112 1.33 0.69 -8.13
N VAL A 113 0.60 1.68 -7.60
CA VAL A 113 -0.72 1.46 -7.00
C VAL A 113 -1.81 1.30 -8.07
N ASP A 114 -2.68 0.31 -7.88
CA ASP A 114 -3.79 0.00 -8.78
C ASP A 114 -4.94 1.04 -8.73
N SER A 115 -6.00 0.80 -9.50
CA SER A 115 -7.18 1.66 -9.53
C SER A 115 -7.97 1.75 -8.21
N ASN A 116 -7.73 0.82 -7.27
CA ASN A 116 -8.38 0.76 -5.96
C ASN A 116 -7.59 1.54 -4.90
N GLY A 117 -6.31 1.82 -5.14
CA GLY A 117 -5.53 2.60 -4.21
C GLY A 117 -4.97 1.79 -3.03
N GLU A 118 -4.96 0.47 -3.11
CA GLU A 118 -4.42 -0.39 -2.04
C GLU A 118 -2.92 -0.66 -2.25
N ILE A 119 -2.18 -0.73 -1.15
CA ILE A 119 -0.77 -1.14 -1.15
C ILE A 119 -0.75 -2.44 -0.36
N ASP A 120 -0.65 -3.55 -1.07
CA ASP A 120 -0.48 -4.88 -0.48
C ASP A 120 1.01 -5.21 -0.27
N TYR A 121 1.28 -6.36 0.34
CA TYR A 121 2.62 -6.83 0.65
C TYR A 121 3.48 -7.09 -0.60
N ASP A 122 2.87 -7.68 -1.63
CA ASP A 122 3.56 -8.03 -2.89
C ASP A 122 3.97 -6.78 -3.66
N LEU A 123 3.16 -5.72 -3.61
CA LEU A 123 3.53 -4.43 -4.16
C LEU A 123 4.66 -3.79 -3.36
N LEU A 124 4.54 -3.78 -2.03
CA LEU A 124 5.48 -3.13 -1.13
C LEU A 124 6.92 -3.68 -1.27
N SER A 125 7.05 -4.99 -1.50
CA SER A 125 8.33 -5.67 -1.72
C SER A 125 8.99 -5.35 -3.08
N LYS A 126 8.30 -4.66 -3.99
CA LYS A 126 8.76 -4.36 -5.37
C LYS A 126 9.03 -2.88 -5.61
N LEU A 127 9.18 -2.07 -4.56
CA LEU A 127 9.44 -0.62 -4.63
C LEU A 127 10.93 -0.32 -4.33
N PRO A 128 11.83 -0.39 -5.32
CA PRO A 128 13.27 -0.28 -5.10
C PRO A 128 13.71 1.09 -4.58
N TYR A 129 13.03 2.17 -4.92
CA TYR A 129 13.38 3.51 -4.45
C TYR A 129 12.84 3.78 -3.05
N LEU A 130 11.67 3.24 -2.68
CA LEU A 130 11.21 3.18 -1.29
C LEU A 130 12.21 2.45 -0.39
N ASP A 131 12.71 1.29 -0.84
CA ASP A 131 13.79 0.57 -0.17
C ASP A 131 15.01 1.46 0.02
N ALA A 132 15.43 2.12 -1.06
CA ALA A 132 16.62 2.95 -1.07
C ALA A 132 16.52 4.17 -0.15
N VAL A 133 15.34 4.82 -0.08
CA VAL A 133 15.05 5.93 0.83
C VAL A 133 15.16 5.49 2.28
N ILE A 134 14.59 4.34 2.63
CA ILE A 134 14.67 3.80 4.00
C ILE A 134 16.11 3.41 4.33
N SER A 135 16.83 2.77 3.41
CA SER A 135 18.21 2.38 3.65
C SER A 135 19.14 3.59 3.84
N GLU A 136 18.99 4.63 3.02
CA GLU A 136 19.78 5.86 3.18
C GLU A 136 19.40 6.62 4.45
N THR A 137 18.11 6.62 4.83
CA THR A 137 17.68 7.14 6.15
C THR A 137 18.40 6.42 7.28
N LEU A 138 18.43 5.08 7.24
CA LEU A 138 19.10 4.27 8.25
C LEU A 138 20.63 4.37 8.21
N ARG A 139 21.23 4.78 7.08
CA ARG A 139 22.66 5.06 7.00
C ARG A 139 22.99 6.40 7.66
N LEU A 140 22.22 7.45 7.36
CA LEU A 140 22.46 8.78 7.93
C LEU A 140 22.09 8.84 9.41
N ASP A 141 20.92 8.33 9.77
CA ASP A 141 20.41 8.42 11.14
C ASP A 141 19.87 7.05 11.59
N ALA A 142 20.78 6.11 11.86
CA ALA A 142 20.43 4.84 12.49
C ALA A 142 19.95 5.08 13.94
N PRO A 143 18.80 4.51 14.36
CA PRO A 143 18.40 4.56 15.76
C PRO A 143 19.45 3.93 16.68
N ALA A 144 20.02 2.78 16.31
CA ALA A 144 21.12 2.14 17.02
C ALA A 144 22.47 2.65 16.49
N VAL A 145 23.30 3.22 17.36
CA VAL A 145 24.51 3.97 16.93
C VAL A 145 25.84 3.25 17.18
N VAL A 146 25.81 2.18 17.97
CA VAL A 146 26.99 1.39 18.33
C VAL A 146 26.62 -0.07 18.48
N LEU A 147 27.50 -0.96 18.02
CA LEU A 147 27.44 -2.38 18.36
C LEU A 147 28.44 -2.67 19.46
N ILE A 148 28.00 -3.29 20.55
CA ILE A 148 28.85 -3.64 21.70
C ILE A 148 28.99 -5.16 21.78
N ARG A 149 30.21 -5.65 22.02
CA ARG A 149 30.51 -7.06 22.33
C ARG A 149 31.46 -7.13 23.52
N GLN A 150 31.48 -8.27 24.21
CA GLN A 150 32.39 -8.54 25.32
C GLN A 150 33.16 -9.82 25.05
N ALA A 151 34.48 -9.79 25.24
CA ALA A 151 35.34 -10.95 25.07
C ALA A 151 35.04 -12.00 26.16
N SER A 152 34.70 -13.22 25.75
CA SER A 152 34.47 -14.36 26.67
C SER A 152 35.76 -15.02 27.14
N GLU A 153 36.86 -14.79 26.44
CA GLU A 153 38.21 -15.28 26.69
C GLU A 153 39.24 -14.30 26.11
N ASP A 154 40.52 -14.50 26.42
CA ASP A 154 41.60 -13.69 25.85
C ASP A 154 41.69 -13.93 24.34
N TYR A 155 41.65 -12.86 23.55
CA TYR A 155 41.52 -12.91 22.09
C TYR A 155 42.48 -11.96 21.40
N LYS A 156 43.24 -12.45 20.42
CA LYS A 156 44.09 -11.61 19.55
C LYS A 156 43.27 -11.07 18.38
N LEU A 157 43.15 -9.75 18.29
CA LEU A 157 42.30 -9.08 17.30
C LEU A 157 42.97 -9.04 15.92
N GLY A 158 42.72 -10.08 15.12
CA GLY A 158 43.24 -10.19 13.76
C GLY A 158 44.76 -9.96 13.70
N ASN A 159 45.19 -9.17 12.72
CA ASN A 159 46.61 -8.84 12.50
C ASN A 159 47.05 -7.54 13.18
N THR A 160 46.23 -6.98 14.08
CA THR A 160 46.51 -5.66 14.71
C THR A 160 47.58 -5.71 15.80
N GLY A 161 47.89 -6.91 16.31
CA GLY A 161 48.75 -7.10 17.48
C GLY A 161 48.08 -6.78 18.82
N ILE A 162 46.80 -6.38 18.83
CA ILE A 162 46.03 -6.07 20.03
C ILE A 162 45.48 -7.37 20.63
N THR A 163 45.62 -7.53 21.95
CA THR A 163 44.97 -8.60 22.73
C THR A 163 43.83 -7.99 23.54
N LEU A 164 42.62 -8.50 23.34
CA LEU A 164 41.46 -8.26 24.19
C LEU A 164 41.45 -9.31 25.30
N TYR A 165 41.47 -8.87 26.55
CA TYR A 165 41.40 -9.77 27.69
C TYR A 165 39.96 -10.14 28.01
N LYS A 166 39.76 -11.32 28.59
CA LYS A 166 38.45 -11.79 29.05
C LYS A 166 37.73 -10.71 29.86
N GLY A 167 36.49 -10.44 29.49
CA GLY A 167 35.65 -9.44 30.13
C GLY A 167 35.76 -8.03 29.54
N GLN A 168 36.76 -7.74 28.70
CA GLN A 168 36.85 -6.45 28.02
C GLN A 168 35.77 -6.30 26.95
N GLN A 169 35.22 -5.09 26.84
CA GLN A 169 34.27 -4.72 25.80
C GLN A 169 34.99 -4.20 24.56
N LEU A 170 34.37 -4.43 23.40
CA LEU A 170 34.72 -3.81 22.13
C LEU A 170 33.46 -3.18 21.55
N GLU A 171 33.63 -2.02 20.93
CA GLU A 171 32.56 -1.25 20.32
C GLU A 171 32.86 -1.03 18.85
N MET A 172 31.83 -1.14 18.01
CA MET A 172 31.88 -0.79 16.60
C MET A 172 30.94 0.40 16.39
N PRO A 173 31.48 1.62 16.17
CA PRO A 173 30.66 2.82 16.08
C PRO A 173 29.96 2.90 14.72
N ILE A 174 28.68 2.51 14.69
CA ILE A 174 27.85 2.47 13.47
C ILE A 174 27.83 3.85 12.81
N THR A 175 27.52 4.90 13.58
CA THR A 175 27.44 6.28 13.06
C THR A 175 28.76 6.73 12.44
N ALA A 176 29.91 6.40 13.04
CA ALA A 176 31.21 6.78 12.49
C ALA A 176 31.53 6.02 11.19
N ILE A 177 31.19 4.73 11.12
CA ILE A 177 31.38 3.91 9.92
C ILE A 177 30.47 4.42 8.79
N HIS A 178 29.20 4.71 9.10
CA HIS A 178 28.22 5.20 8.14
C HIS A 178 28.54 6.58 7.57
N HIS A 179 29.23 7.44 8.32
CA HIS A 179 29.65 8.78 7.89
C HIS A 179 31.10 8.84 7.41
N ASN A 180 31.79 7.70 7.27
CA ASN A 180 33.16 7.69 6.78
C ASN A 180 33.19 7.87 5.25
N GLU A 181 33.81 8.96 4.78
CA GLU A 181 33.95 9.28 3.35
C GLU A 181 34.80 8.26 2.56
N GLU A 182 35.61 7.44 3.23
CA GLU A 182 36.30 6.31 2.60
C GLU A 182 35.30 5.25 2.09
N PHE A 183 34.16 5.10 2.77
CA PHE A 183 33.13 4.10 2.43
C PHE A 183 31.94 4.72 1.70
N TYR A 184 31.63 5.99 1.98
CA TYR A 184 30.48 6.70 1.42
C TYR A 184 30.90 8.09 0.92
N GLU A 185 31.16 8.24 -0.37
CA GLU A 185 31.45 9.55 -0.98
C GLU A 185 30.32 10.56 -0.69
N ASN A 186 30.60 11.76 -0.17
CA ASN A 186 29.59 12.71 0.35
C ASN A 186 28.74 12.11 1.48
N ALA A 187 29.39 11.53 2.50
CA ALA A 187 28.75 10.70 3.52
C ALA A 187 27.64 11.41 4.33
N TYR A 188 27.64 12.74 4.39
CA TYR A 188 26.65 13.54 5.12
C TYR A 188 25.44 13.97 4.27
N GLN A 189 25.42 13.64 2.98
CA GLN A 189 24.30 13.95 2.09
C GLN A 189 23.33 12.78 1.99
N PHE A 190 22.03 13.09 1.92
CA PHE A 190 20.96 12.12 1.70
C PHE A 190 20.90 11.71 0.23
N ILE A 191 21.50 10.57 -0.10
CA ILE A 191 21.59 10.04 -1.47
C ILE A 191 21.00 8.61 -1.52
N PRO A 192 19.67 8.46 -1.67
CA PRO A 192 19.02 7.16 -1.79
C PRO A 192 19.62 6.28 -2.88
N GLU A 193 20.08 6.88 -3.99
CA GLU A 193 20.61 6.19 -5.16
C GLU A 193 21.73 5.18 -4.84
N ARG A 194 22.45 5.32 -3.71
CA ARG A 194 23.44 4.32 -3.24
C ARG A 194 22.86 2.92 -3.09
N PHE A 195 21.61 2.84 -2.64
CA PHE A 195 20.92 1.60 -2.28
C PHE A 195 20.00 1.06 -3.38
N LEU A 196 20.00 1.68 -4.57
CA LEU A 196 19.34 1.13 -5.73
C LEU A 196 20.02 -0.17 -6.19
N PRO A 197 19.27 -1.17 -6.72
CA PRO A 197 19.81 -2.48 -7.10
C PRO A 197 21.10 -2.43 -7.93
N GLU A 198 21.17 -1.50 -8.88
CA GLU A 198 22.33 -1.26 -9.75
C GLU A 198 23.56 -0.69 -9.04
N ASN A 199 23.43 -0.13 -7.84
CA ASN A 199 24.52 0.47 -7.06
C ASN A 199 24.90 -0.32 -5.81
N ARG A 200 24.05 -1.24 -5.33
CA ARG A 200 24.29 -1.99 -4.07
C ARG A 200 25.62 -2.73 -4.02
N HIS A 201 26.07 -3.28 -5.15
CA HIS A 201 27.36 -3.99 -5.24
C HIS A 201 28.59 -3.10 -4.96
N LYS A 202 28.42 -1.78 -4.96
CA LYS A 202 29.48 -0.81 -4.63
C LYS A 202 29.61 -0.57 -3.12
N ILE A 203 28.60 -0.95 -2.33
CA ILE A 203 28.62 -0.82 -0.88
C ILE A 203 29.57 -1.88 -0.33
N LYS A 204 30.62 -1.44 0.35
CA LYS A 204 31.59 -2.35 0.97
C LYS A 204 30.91 -3.16 2.07
N PRO A 205 31.01 -4.50 2.08
CA PRO A 205 30.46 -5.32 3.15
C PRO A 205 30.95 -4.86 4.53
N TYR A 206 30.09 -4.99 5.54
CA TYR A 206 30.32 -4.57 6.92
C TYR A 206 30.51 -3.07 7.13
N THR A 207 30.15 -2.23 6.15
CA THR A 207 30.08 -0.77 6.33
C THR A 207 28.66 -0.26 6.55
N TYR A 208 27.64 -1.01 6.14
CA TYR A 208 26.23 -0.71 6.42
C TYR A 208 25.70 -1.63 7.52
N LEU A 209 25.56 -1.12 8.75
CA LEU A 209 25.21 -1.91 9.94
C LEU A 209 24.00 -1.41 10.76
N PRO A 210 22.92 -0.83 10.18
CA PRO A 210 21.80 -0.32 11.00
C PRO A 210 21.04 -1.41 11.77
N PHE A 211 21.12 -2.66 11.30
CA PHE A 211 20.55 -3.84 11.95
C PHE A 211 21.63 -4.76 12.54
N GLY A 212 22.90 -4.32 12.58
CA GLY A 212 24.05 -5.16 12.95
C GLY A 212 24.41 -6.22 11.90
N ALA A 213 25.22 -7.20 12.32
CA ALA A 213 25.68 -8.31 11.48
C ALA A 213 25.90 -9.58 12.34
N GLY A 214 25.96 -10.73 11.66
CA GLY A 214 26.11 -12.05 12.27
C GLY A 214 24.94 -12.51 13.16
N PRO A 215 25.11 -13.59 13.96
CA PRO A 215 24.04 -14.23 14.75
C PRO A 215 23.39 -13.39 15.86
N ARG A 216 23.85 -12.14 16.04
CA ARG A 216 23.31 -11.16 16.99
C ARG A 216 22.86 -9.89 16.27
N ASN A 217 22.53 -9.99 14.98
CA ASN A 217 21.85 -8.95 14.23
C ASN A 217 20.39 -8.79 14.74
N CYS A 218 19.70 -7.78 14.21
CA CYS A 218 18.33 -7.49 14.58
C CYS A 218 17.37 -8.57 14.09
N ILE A 219 16.81 -9.35 15.02
CA ILE A 219 15.77 -10.35 14.73
C ILE A 219 14.48 -9.72 14.15
N GLY A 220 14.21 -8.45 14.47
CA GLY A 220 13.03 -7.72 14.05
C GLY A 220 13.16 -7.01 12.69
N MET A 221 14.29 -7.15 11.98
CA MET A 221 14.60 -6.36 10.78
C MET A 221 13.49 -6.44 9.73
N ARG A 222 13.07 -7.64 9.32
CA ARG A 222 12.03 -7.81 8.28
C ARG A 222 10.69 -7.18 8.69
N PHE A 223 10.31 -7.37 9.95
CA PHE A 223 9.09 -6.80 10.50
C PHE A 223 9.13 -5.27 10.54
N GLY A 224 10.21 -4.69 11.09
CA GLY A 224 10.38 -3.24 11.17
C GLY A 224 10.46 -2.57 9.79
N LEU A 225 11.13 -3.20 8.83
CA LEU A 225 11.18 -2.73 7.46
C LEU A 225 9.81 -2.79 6.78
N MET A 226 9.04 -3.86 6.97
CA MET A 226 7.67 -3.94 6.46
C MET A 226 6.78 -2.82 7.01
N GLU A 227 6.82 -2.58 8.32
CA GLU A 227 6.06 -1.50 8.96
C GLU A 227 6.51 -0.12 8.45
N ALA A 228 7.81 0.15 8.42
CA ALA A 228 8.37 1.42 7.95
C ALA A 228 8.03 1.68 6.48
N LYS A 229 8.19 0.69 5.60
CA LYS A 229 7.82 0.78 4.18
C LYS A 229 6.35 1.10 4.02
N LEU A 230 5.47 0.35 4.69
CA LEU A 230 4.02 0.55 4.56
C LEU A 230 3.61 1.93 5.06
N ALA A 231 4.09 2.34 6.24
CA ALA A 231 3.77 3.63 6.82
C ALA A 231 4.25 4.78 5.92
N LEU A 232 5.53 4.77 5.52
CA LEU A 232 6.12 5.81 4.70
C LEU A 232 5.42 5.90 3.35
N ALA A 233 5.18 4.77 2.69
CA ALA A 233 4.49 4.74 1.41
C ALA A 233 3.07 5.32 1.50
N GLN A 234 2.29 4.95 2.52
CA GLN A 234 0.93 5.47 2.71
C GLN A 234 0.91 6.97 3.00
N VAL A 235 1.89 7.47 3.75
CA VAL A 235 1.99 8.89 4.13
C VAL A 235 2.48 9.73 2.95
N VAL A 236 3.61 9.40 2.31
CA VAL A 236 4.17 10.13 1.16
C VAL A 236 3.20 10.16 -0.02
N ARG A 237 2.39 9.11 -0.20
CA ARG A 237 1.33 9.13 -1.20
C ARG A 237 0.38 10.30 -0.94
N ARG A 238 -0.06 10.50 0.30
CA ARG A 238 -1.15 11.43 0.66
C ARG A 238 -0.68 12.82 1.03
N TYR A 239 0.57 12.96 1.43
CA TYR A 239 1.11 14.18 1.98
C TYR A 239 2.48 14.49 1.37
N ARG A 240 2.78 15.78 1.29
CA ARG A 240 4.09 16.31 0.96
C ARG A 240 4.69 16.90 2.23
N PHE A 241 5.91 16.50 2.56
CA PHE A 241 6.69 17.12 3.63
C PHE A 241 7.54 18.24 3.08
N PHE A 242 7.75 19.32 3.82
CA PHE A 242 8.63 20.42 3.39
C PHE A 242 9.26 21.15 4.58
N GLN A 243 10.43 21.74 4.36
CA GLN A 243 11.11 22.57 5.35
C GLN A 243 10.31 23.84 5.65
N THR A 244 10.24 24.23 6.93
CA THR A 244 9.66 25.50 7.38
C THR A 244 10.74 26.37 8.04
N PRO A 245 10.51 27.67 8.28
CA PRO A 245 11.46 28.50 9.04
C PRO A 245 11.76 28.00 10.47
N ASN A 246 10.91 27.12 11.01
CA ASN A 246 11.07 26.53 12.35
C ASN A 246 11.71 25.13 12.33
N THR A 247 12.08 24.63 11.15
CA THR A 247 12.74 23.32 11.02
C THR A 247 14.20 23.46 11.47
N ASP A 248 14.58 22.72 12.51
CA ASP A 248 15.94 22.68 13.02
C ASP A 248 16.86 22.02 11.98
N VAL A 249 17.86 22.74 11.46
CA VAL A 249 18.87 22.23 10.51
C VAL A 249 20.26 22.67 11.00
N PRO A 250 21.14 21.74 11.45
CA PRO A 250 20.95 20.29 11.52
C PRO A 250 19.97 19.85 12.62
N LEU A 251 19.49 18.60 12.50
CA LEU A 251 18.58 18.00 13.47
C LEU A 251 19.24 17.84 14.85
N GLN A 252 18.50 18.16 15.91
CA GLN A 252 18.98 17.97 17.28
C GLN A 252 18.55 16.62 17.83
N LEU A 253 19.50 15.87 18.40
CA LEU A 253 19.29 14.54 18.98
C LEU A 253 19.28 14.58 20.52
N ASN A 254 18.60 13.61 21.13
CA ASN A 254 18.71 13.33 22.56
C ASN A 254 20.04 12.61 22.86
N ILE A 255 20.66 12.95 23.99
CA ILE A 255 21.91 12.32 24.43
C ILE A 255 21.60 10.93 24.98
N SER A 256 22.19 9.90 24.38
CA SER A 256 22.02 8.50 24.77
C SER A 256 23.25 7.70 24.35
N MET A 257 23.55 6.62 25.07
CA MET A 257 24.75 5.81 24.85
C MET A 257 24.59 4.81 23.68
N ALA A 258 23.36 4.39 23.36
CA ALA A 258 23.14 3.30 22.42
C ALA A 258 22.03 3.57 21.39
N ILE A 259 21.01 4.36 21.75
CA ILE A 259 19.87 4.67 20.88
C ILE A 259 19.71 6.16 20.73
N HIS A 260 19.85 6.69 19.53
CA HIS A 260 19.57 8.09 19.24
C HIS A 260 18.09 8.28 18.87
N THR A 261 17.49 9.32 19.43
CA THR A 261 16.15 9.79 19.05
C THR A 261 16.19 11.30 18.81
N PRO A 262 15.38 11.83 17.89
CA PRO A 262 15.30 13.27 17.69
C PRO A 262 14.72 13.95 18.93
N LYS A 263 15.32 15.06 19.33
CA LYS A 263 14.83 15.89 20.45
C LYS A 263 13.51 16.58 20.08
N ARG A 264 13.43 17.10 18.85
CA ARG A 264 12.26 17.77 18.29
C ARG A 264 12.37 17.78 16.76
N VAL A 265 11.29 17.41 16.07
CA VAL A 265 11.20 17.50 14.60
C VAL A 265 10.01 18.38 14.23
N ILE A 266 10.29 19.51 13.58
CA ILE A 266 9.27 20.40 13.04
C ILE A 266 9.42 20.42 11.53
N ILE A 267 8.43 19.91 10.81
CA ILE A 267 8.34 19.94 9.35
C ILE A 267 6.95 20.40 8.93
N GLY A 268 6.86 21.00 7.75
CA GLY A 268 5.59 21.34 7.11
C GLY A 268 4.96 20.11 6.46
N ILE A 269 3.63 20.02 6.50
CA ILE A 269 2.88 18.94 5.88
C ILE A 269 1.77 19.54 5.01
N GLU A 270 1.75 19.18 3.74
CA GLU A 270 0.72 19.57 2.78
C GLU A 270 -0.01 18.32 2.26
N LYS A 271 -1.34 18.35 2.19
CA LYS A 271 -2.09 17.23 1.61
C LYS A 271 -1.95 17.26 0.09
N ARG A 272 -1.47 16.15 -0.51
CA ARG A 272 -1.43 15.99 -1.97
C ARG A 272 -2.85 15.85 -2.50
N LEU A 273 -3.28 16.81 -3.31
CA LEU A 273 -4.59 16.81 -3.96
C LEU A 273 -4.56 15.89 -5.19
N TYR A 274 -4.94 14.62 -5.02
CA TYR A 274 -5.11 13.67 -6.13
C TYR A 274 -6.23 14.03 -7.12
N LEU A 275 -7.07 14.99 -6.75
CA LEU A 275 -8.36 15.24 -7.38
C LEU A 275 -8.28 15.70 -8.83
N THR A 276 -7.11 16.16 -9.29
CA THR A 276 -6.88 16.63 -10.65
C THR A 276 -5.86 15.78 -11.43
N ARG A 277 -5.29 14.72 -10.82
CA ARG A 277 -4.18 13.94 -11.42
C ARG A 277 -4.52 13.42 -12.81
N ASN A 278 -5.76 12.95 -13.00
CA ASN A 278 -6.17 12.38 -14.27
C ASN A 278 -6.82 13.41 -15.19
N PHE A 279 -6.96 14.68 -14.80
CA PHE A 279 -7.72 15.67 -15.59
C PHE A 279 -7.08 16.02 -16.93
N ASN A 280 -5.80 15.68 -17.11
CA ASN A 280 -5.10 15.81 -18.38
C ASN A 280 -5.10 14.52 -19.21
N PHE A 281 -5.66 13.41 -18.70
CA PHE A 281 -5.63 12.09 -19.35
C PHE A 281 -6.20 12.16 -20.78
N TRP A 282 -7.39 12.72 -20.95
CA TRP A 282 -8.01 12.81 -22.28
C TRP A 282 -7.25 13.71 -23.23
N SER A 283 -6.84 14.90 -22.78
CA SER A 283 -6.05 15.83 -23.61
C SER A 283 -4.70 15.26 -24.03
N GLN A 284 -4.02 14.52 -23.14
CA GLN A 284 -2.75 13.83 -23.45
C GLN A 284 -2.95 12.70 -24.47
N ASN A 285 -4.12 12.06 -24.48
CA ASN A 285 -4.49 11.01 -25.42
C ASN A 285 -5.25 11.55 -26.66
N GLY A 286 -5.23 12.87 -26.90
CA GLY A 286 -5.86 13.48 -28.08
C GLY A 286 -7.38 13.47 -28.10
N VAL A 287 -8.03 13.18 -26.97
CA VAL A 287 -9.50 13.15 -26.84
C VAL A 287 -9.99 14.49 -26.28
N LYS A 288 -10.90 15.14 -27.02
CA LYS A 288 -11.53 16.40 -26.60
C LYS A 288 -12.59 16.15 -25.52
N GLY A 289 -12.87 17.16 -24.70
CA GLY A 289 -13.90 17.07 -23.67
C GLY A 289 -14.02 18.34 -22.83
N PRO A 290 -15.09 18.45 -22.03
CA PRO A 290 -15.27 19.56 -21.10
C PRO A 290 -14.22 19.52 -19.97
N SER A 291 -13.72 20.70 -19.59
CA SER A 291 -12.81 20.82 -18.45
C SER A 291 -13.48 20.34 -17.15
N PRO A 292 -12.84 19.44 -16.38
CA PRO A 292 -13.36 18.97 -15.11
C PRO A 292 -13.15 19.98 -13.97
N ILE A 293 -14.05 19.97 -13.00
CA ILE A 293 -13.94 20.74 -11.76
C ILE A 293 -13.23 19.87 -10.71
N PRO A 294 -12.24 20.40 -9.95
CA PRO A 294 -11.61 19.67 -8.86
C PRO A 294 -12.64 19.06 -7.91
N MET A 295 -12.36 17.84 -7.42
CA MET A 295 -13.24 17.02 -6.58
C MET A 295 -14.41 16.33 -7.29
N PHE A 296 -15.06 16.99 -8.26
CA PHE A 296 -16.32 16.51 -8.82
C PHE A 296 -16.26 16.05 -10.28
N GLY A 297 -15.15 16.32 -10.97
CA GLY A 297 -15.06 16.07 -12.41
C GLY A 297 -16.10 16.91 -13.15
N ASN A 298 -16.87 16.28 -14.04
CA ASN A 298 -18.00 16.90 -14.73
C ASN A 298 -19.36 16.60 -14.09
N ILE A 299 -19.40 15.96 -12.90
CA ILE A 299 -20.67 15.54 -12.27
C ILE A 299 -21.52 16.74 -11.86
N LEU A 300 -20.91 17.85 -11.41
CA LEU A 300 -21.67 19.02 -10.98
C LEU A 300 -22.57 19.60 -12.08
N SER A 301 -22.15 19.49 -13.34
CA SER A 301 -22.93 19.93 -14.49
C SER A 301 -24.28 19.21 -14.60
N TYR A 302 -24.40 17.98 -14.06
CA TYR A 302 -25.64 17.21 -14.05
C TYR A 302 -26.69 17.72 -13.06
N PHE A 303 -26.31 18.51 -12.05
CA PHE A 303 -27.28 19.14 -11.14
C PHE A 303 -27.97 20.35 -11.78
N ILE A 304 -27.34 20.96 -12.77
CA ILE A 304 -27.87 22.13 -13.49
C ILE A 304 -28.62 21.67 -14.75
N THR A 305 -28.03 20.77 -15.52
CA THR A 305 -28.60 20.28 -16.78
C THR A 305 -28.72 18.76 -16.76
N PRO A 306 -29.91 18.19 -17.03
CA PRO A 306 -30.09 16.74 -17.07
C PRO A 306 -29.10 16.07 -18.04
N ARG A 307 -28.54 14.94 -17.63
CA ARG A 307 -27.47 14.22 -18.36
C ARG A 307 -27.74 14.04 -19.87
N PRO A 308 -28.95 13.68 -20.34
CA PRO A 308 -29.22 13.56 -21.78
C PRO A 308 -29.04 14.87 -22.55
N HIS A 309 -29.56 15.99 -22.02
CA HIS A 309 -29.44 17.31 -22.64
C HIS A 309 -27.99 17.78 -22.67
N LEU A 310 -27.25 17.54 -21.57
CA LEU A 310 -25.84 17.89 -21.49
C LEU A 310 -24.99 17.06 -22.47
N ALA A 311 -25.31 15.76 -22.63
CA ALA A 311 -24.66 14.91 -23.61
C ALA A 311 -24.89 15.41 -25.04
N MET A 312 -26.09 15.88 -25.38
CA MET A 312 -26.37 16.51 -26.68
C MET A 312 -25.55 17.79 -26.89
N GLN A 313 -25.41 18.63 -25.87
CA GLN A 313 -24.59 19.85 -25.94
C GLN A 313 -23.11 19.53 -26.14
N TRP A 314 -22.56 18.63 -25.33
CA TRP A 314 -21.16 18.20 -25.44
C TRP A 314 -20.87 17.48 -26.75
N GLN A 315 -21.80 16.68 -27.26
CA GLN A 315 -21.63 16.06 -28.57
C GLN A 315 -21.56 17.09 -29.70
N LYS A 316 -22.33 18.18 -29.64
CA LYS A 316 -22.22 19.29 -30.59
C LYS A 316 -20.87 20.02 -30.50
N LEU A 317 -20.29 20.12 -29.31
CA LEU A 317 -19.05 20.86 -29.06
C LEU A 317 -17.78 20.04 -29.34
N TYR A 318 -17.78 18.77 -28.94
CA TYR A 318 -16.58 17.90 -28.93
C TYR A 318 -16.65 16.76 -29.96
N GLY A 319 -17.82 16.55 -30.58
CA GLY A 319 -18.07 15.48 -31.53
C GLY A 319 -18.66 14.23 -30.90
N LYS A 320 -18.79 13.16 -31.69
CA LYS A 320 -19.40 11.89 -31.27
C LYS A 320 -18.54 11.07 -30.31
N ILE A 321 -17.27 11.39 -30.18
CA ILE A 321 -16.33 10.75 -29.25
C ILE A 321 -15.67 11.85 -28.43
N TYR A 322 -15.87 11.81 -27.11
CA TYR A 322 -15.30 12.79 -26.22
C TYR A 322 -15.11 12.21 -24.81
N GLY A 323 -14.17 12.78 -24.07
CA GLY A 323 -13.84 12.37 -22.71
C GLY A 323 -14.54 13.23 -21.68
N ILE A 324 -15.02 12.62 -20.60
CA ILE A 324 -15.47 13.30 -19.39
C ILE A 324 -14.77 12.70 -18.17
N TYR A 325 -15.04 13.27 -17.00
CA TYR A 325 -14.56 12.80 -15.72
C TYR A 325 -15.72 12.61 -14.76
N ASN A 326 -15.86 11.40 -14.20
CA ASN A 326 -16.73 11.15 -13.05
C ASN A 326 -15.85 11.19 -11.79
N GLY A 327 -15.87 12.30 -11.04
CA GLY A 327 -14.83 12.58 -10.04
C GLY A 327 -13.47 12.69 -10.73
N ASN A 328 -12.49 11.89 -10.31
CA ASN A 328 -11.17 11.78 -10.94
C ASN A 328 -11.03 10.60 -11.94
N ARG A 329 -12.14 9.89 -12.26
CA ARG A 329 -12.10 8.76 -13.19
C ARG A 329 -12.38 9.24 -14.63
N PRO A 330 -11.47 9.05 -15.60
CA PRO A 330 -11.74 9.34 -17.00
C PRO A 330 -12.81 8.39 -17.53
N VAL A 331 -13.80 8.92 -18.24
CA VAL A 331 -14.88 8.17 -18.88
C VAL A 331 -15.00 8.61 -20.34
N LEU A 332 -14.91 7.66 -21.26
CA LEU A 332 -15.09 7.93 -22.69
C LEU A 332 -16.57 7.86 -23.03
N ILE A 333 -17.05 8.85 -23.78
CA ILE A 333 -18.37 8.86 -24.38
C ILE A 333 -18.23 8.49 -25.85
N VAL A 334 -19.03 7.53 -26.30
CA VAL A 334 -19.04 7.02 -27.68
C VAL A 334 -20.46 7.09 -28.22
N ALA A 335 -20.65 7.87 -29.27
CA ALA A 335 -21.92 8.07 -29.98
C ALA A 335 -21.79 7.75 -31.49
N GLU A 336 -20.78 6.98 -31.89
CA GLU A 336 -20.57 6.53 -33.28
C GLU A 336 -21.14 5.11 -33.47
N PRO A 337 -22.17 4.90 -34.31
CA PRO A 337 -22.84 3.61 -34.48
C PRO A 337 -21.94 2.41 -34.72
N GLU A 338 -20.91 2.53 -35.57
CA GLU A 338 -20.01 1.42 -35.87
C GLU A 338 -19.18 1.00 -34.64
N LEU A 339 -18.72 1.97 -33.85
CA LEU A 339 -18.01 1.68 -32.59
C LEU A 339 -18.95 1.11 -31.53
N ILE A 340 -20.20 1.59 -31.46
CA ILE A 340 -21.20 1.02 -30.54
C ILE A 340 -21.46 -0.43 -30.90
N LYS A 341 -21.62 -0.76 -32.19
CA LYS A 341 -21.78 -2.15 -32.64
C LYS A 341 -20.55 -2.99 -32.34
N GLN A 342 -19.35 -2.44 -32.53
CA GLN A 342 -18.12 -3.13 -32.18
C GLN A 342 -18.07 -3.47 -30.68
N ILE A 343 -18.25 -2.47 -29.81
CA ILE A 343 -18.20 -2.64 -28.35
C ILE A 343 -19.30 -3.57 -27.83
N CYS A 344 -20.55 -3.36 -28.26
CA CYS A 344 -21.70 -4.08 -27.71
C CYS A 344 -21.92 -5.47 -28.30
N VAL A 345 -21.31 -5.80 -29.45
CA VAL A 345 -21.53 -7.06 -30.15
C VAL A 345 -20.22 -7.82 -30.38
N LYS A 346 -19.28 -7.24 -31.14
CA LYS A 346 -18.04 -7.94 -31.52
C LYS A 346 -17.13 -8.18 -30.31
N ASP A 347 -16.94 -7.13 -29.51
CA ASP A 347 -16.03 -7.10 -28.38
C ASP A 347 -16.78 -7.25 -27.04
N PHE A 348 -18.00 -7.79 -27.07
CA PHE A 348 -18.85 -7.94 -25.87
C PHE A 348 -18.17 -8.70 -24.73
N HIS A 349 -17.32 -9.68 -25.06
CA HIS A 349 -16.56 -10.46 -24.08
C HIS A 349 -15.57 -9.62 -23.24
N ILE A 350 -15.23 -8.41 -23.71
CA ILE A 350 -14.40 -7.44 -22.99
C ILE A 350 -15.30 -6.48 -22.18
N PHE A 351 -16.47 -6.11 -22.70
CA PHE A 351 -17.39 -5.11 -22.14
C PHE A 351 -18.67 -5.71 -21.54
N THR A 352 -18.55 -6.86 -20.86
CA THR A 352 -19.69 -7.64 -20.35
C THR A 352 -20.42 -6.95 -19.20
N ASP A 353 -19.68 -6.30 -18.30
CA ASP A 353 -20.20 -5.89 -17.00
C ASP A 353 -20.66 -4.43 -16.97
N ARG A 354 -21.73 -4.19 -16.23
CA ARG A 354 -22.21 -2.83 -15.93
C ARG A 354 -21.58 -2.42 -14.62
N ASN A 355 -20.65 -1.46 -14.65
CA ASN A 355 -20.02 -0.92 -13.44
C ASN A 355 -21.06 -0.19 -12.56
N THR A 356 -21.79 -0.96 -11.75
CA THR A 356 -22.84 -0.50 -10.85
C THR A 356 -22.19 -0.07 -9.53
N ASN A 357 -21.49 1.08 -9.53
CA ASN A 357 -20.96 1.73 -8.31
C ASN A 357 -22.06 2.17 -7.31
N ARG A 358 -23.24 1.55 -7.30
CA ARG A 358 -24.31 1.82 -6.35
C ARG A 358 -24.16 0.87 -5.18
N ARG A 359 -24.03 1.41 -3.97
CA ARG A 359 -24.29 0.64 -2.74
C ARG A 359 -25.76 0.20 -2.78
N MET A 360 -25.99 -1.04 -3.19
CA MET A 360 -27.30 -1.66 -3.18
C MET A 360 -27.39 -2.60 -1.99
N HIS A 361 -28.62 -2.79 -1.47
CA HIS A 361 -28.87 -3.81 -0.46
C HIS A 361 -28.44 -5.20 -1.00
N PRO A 362 -27.87 -6.10 -0.18
CA PRO A 362 -27.33 -7.38 -0.64
C PRO A 362 -28.28 -8.25 -1.47
N ILE A 363 -29.59 -8.14 -1.22
CA ILE A 363 -30.62 -8.85 -2.01
C ILE A 363 -30.79 -8.19 -3.39
N LEU A 364 -30.83 -6.86 -3.45
CA LEU A 364 -31.06 -6.13 -4.69
C LEU A 364 -29.85 -6.21 -5.62
N SER A 365 -28.64 -6.37 -5.10
CA SER A 365 -27.45 -6.59 -5.95
C SER A 365 -27.48 -7.92 -6.71
N ARG A 366 -28.35 -8.86 -6.35
CA ARG A 366 -28.45 -10.20 -6.96
C ARG A 366 -29.38 -10.30 -8.18
N HIS A 367 -29.89 -9.19 -8.69
CA HIS A 367 -30.80 -9.20 -9.85
C HIS A 367 -30.05 -9.14 -11.19
N LEU A 368 -30.70 -9.63 -12.25
CA LEU A 368 -30.12 -9.75 -13.60
C LEU A 368 -29.45 -8.47 -14.15
N VAL A 369 -29.95 -7.28 -13.83
CA VAL A 369 -29.42 -6.01 -14.35
C VAL A 369 -28.12 -5.55 -13.66
N ALA A 370 -27.83 -6.05 -12.44
CA ALA A 370 -26.71 -5.61 -11.61
C ALA A 370 -25.60 -6.67 -11.49
N GLU A 371 -25.95 -7.95 -11.60
CA GLU A 371 -25.00 -9.06 -11.57
C GLU A 371 -23.96 -8.98 -12.71
N SER A 372 -22.80 -9.60 -12.48
CA SER A 372 -21.62 -9.54 -13.38
C SER A 372 -21.05 -10.94 -13.65
N GLY A 373 -20.17 -11.06 -14.65
CA GLY A 373 -19.42 -12.28 -14.93
C GLY A 373 -20.29 -13.52 -15.16
N ASP A 374 -19.87 -14.66 -14.60
CA ASP A 374 -20.52 -15.96 -14.80
C ASP A 374 -21.89 -16.07 -14.10
N ASP A 375 -22.08 -15.34 -12.99
CA ASP A 375 -23.39 -15.24 -12.33
C ASP A 375 -24.41 -14.52 -13.21
N TRP A 376 -24.00 -13.41 -13.86
CA TRP A 376 -24.84 -12.76 -14.87
C TRP A 376 -25.20 -13.72 -16.01
N LYS A 377 -24.22 -14.48 -16.55
CA LYS A 377 -24.47 -15.46 -17.63
C LYS A 377 -25.50 -16.51 -17.21
N ARG A 378 -25.34 -17.08 -16.01
CA ARG A 378 -26.23 -18.09 -15.43
C ARG A 378 -27.64 -17.54 -15.23
N ILE A 379 -27.79 -16.36 -14.63
CA ILE A 379 -29.11 -15.76 -14.39
C ILE A 379 -29.75 -15.37 -15.73
N ARG A 380 -28.98 -14.82 -16.66
CA ARG A 380 -29.47 -14.42 -17.99
C ARG A 380 -29.99 -15.62 -18.78
N SER A 381 -29.31 -16.77 -18.73
CA SER A 381 -29.73 -17.98 -19.45
C SER A 381 -31.05 -18.54 -18.90
N ILE A 382 -31.29 -18.42 -17.60
CA ILE A 382 -32.53 -18.86 -16.94
C ILE A 382 -33.68 -17.89 -17.18
N VAL A 383 -33.43 -16.58 -17.08
CA VAL A 383 -34.49 -15.56 -17.16
C VAL A 383 -34.88 -15.25 -18.61
N THR A 384 -33.97 -15.29 -19.58
CA THR A 384 -34.28 -14.90 -20.97
C THR A 384 -35.45 -15.69 -21.60
N PRO A 385 -35.57 -17.03 -21.44
CA PRO A 385 -36.68 -17.80 -22.01
C PRO A 385 -38.07 -17.42 -21.46
N THR A 386 -38.16 -16.80 -20.27
CA THR A 386 -39.44 -16.40 -19.68
C THR A 386 -40.09 -15.25 -20.46
N PHE A 387 -39.28 -14.47 -21.19
CA PHE A 387 -39.73 -13.38 -22.05
C PHE A 387 -39.98 -13.82 -23.50
N SER A 388 -40.09 -15.12 -23.78
CA SER A 388 -40.49 -15.61 -25.10
C SER A 388 -41.93 -15.20 -25.45
N SER A 389 -42.22 -14.99 -26.74
CA SER A 389 -43.54 -14.55 -27.21
C SER A 389 -44.69 -15.44 -26.71
N SER A 390 -44.46 -16.75 -26.59
CA SER A 390 -45.46 -17.70 -26.10
C SER A 390 -45.78 -17.52 -24.61
N LYS A 391 -44.78 -17.21 -23.78
CA LYS A 391 -44.95 -16.91 -22.34
C LYS A 391 -45.55 -15.53 -22.14
N MET A 392 -45.11 -14.53 -22.90
CA MET A 392 -45.69 -13.18 -22.89
C MET A 392 -47.17 -13.20 -23.27
N LYS A 393 -47.57 -14.01 -24.26
CA LYS A 393 -48.99 -14.17 -24.63
C LYS A 393 -49.85 -14.71 -23.48
N LYS A 394 -49.29 -15.53 -22.59
CA LYS A 394 -49.99 -16.01 -21.39
C LYS A 394 -50.18 -14.92 -20.34
N MET A 395 -49.26 -13.96 -20.25
CA MET A 395 -49.35 -12.81 -19.35
C MET A 395 -50.28 -11.70 -19.87
N TYR A 396 -50.50 -11.66 -21.19
CA TYR A 396 -51.25 -10.61 -21.87
C TYR A 396 -52.63 -10.30 -21.24
N PRO A 397 -53.49 -11.28 -20.87
CA PRO A 397 -54.80 -10.98 -20.30
C PRO A 397 -54.72 -10.18 -18.99
N MET A 398 -53.75 -10.48 -18.12
CA MET A 398 -53.55 -9.74 -16.86
C MET A 398 -53.08 -8.31 -17.15
N ILE A 399 -52.15 -8.14 -18.08
CA ILE A 399 -51.67 -6.81 -18.49
C ILE A 399 -52.81 -6.01 -19.12
N ARG A 400 -53.66 -6.66 -19.93
CA ARG A 400 -54.86 -6.06 -20.53
C ARG A 400 -55.80 -5.55 -19.45
N GLN A 401 -56.07 -6.36 -18.43
CA GLN A 401 -56.93 -5.94 -17.31
C GLN A 401 -56.38 -4.68 -16.63
N CYS A 402 -55.08 -4.66 -16.28
CA CYS A 402 -54.47 -3.47 -15.68
C CYS A 402 -54.57 -2.23 -16.59
N LEU A 403 -54.49 -2.42 -17.90
CA LEU A 403 -54.65 -1.35 -18.87
C LEU A 403 -56.11 -0.87 -18.95
N ASP A 404 -57.08 -1.79 -18.96
CA ASP A 404 -58.50 -1.46 -19.00
C ASP A 404 -58.91 -0.69 -17.72
N ASP A 405 -58.41 -1.10 -16.55
CA ASP A 405 -58.61 -0.38 -15.28
C ASP A 405 -58.00 1.03 -15.34
N PHE A 406 -56.79 1.15 -15.87
CA PHE A 406 -56.13 2.46 -16.06
C PHE A 406 -56.88 3.37 -17.04
N ILE A 407 -57.47 2.81 -18.10
CA ILE A 407 -58.28 3.57 -19.07
C ILE A 407 -59.53 4.13 -18.39
N VAL A 408 -60.22 3.34 -17.57
CA VAL A 408 -61.40 3.81 -16.81
C VAL A 408 -61.04 4.98 -15.90
N GLU A 409 -59.89 4.92 -15.22
CA GLU A 409 -59.40 6.04 -14.42
C GLU A 409 -59.09 7.27 -15.27
N LEU A 410 -58.43 7.10 -16.42
CA LEU A 410 -58.17 8.20 -17.37
C LEU A 410 -59.46 8.83 -17.90
N ASP A 411 -60.52 8.06 -18.14
CA ASP A 411 -61.82 8.57 -18.60
C ASP A 411 -62.48 9.49 -17.56
N VAL A 412 -62.19 9.32 -16.27
CA VAL A 412 -62.63 10.26 -15.22
C VAL A 412 -61.94 11.60 -15.41
N TYR A 413 -60.61 11.62 -15.55
CA TYR A 413 -59.85 12.85 -15.76
C TYR A 413 -60.15 13.52 -17.12
N ALA A 414 -60.47 12.73 -18.14
CA ALA A 414 -60.75 13.23 -19.49
C ALA A 414 -62.05 14.08 -19.56
N LYS A 415 -63.00 13.89 -18.63
CA LYS A 415 -64.28 14.64 -18.60
C LYS A 415 -64.08 16.14 -18.40
N ASP A 416 -63.08 16.51 -17.61
CA ASP A 416 -62.84 17.90 -17.23
C ASP A 416 -62.10 18.70 -18.31
N LYS A 417 -61.57 18.03 -19.35
CA LYS A 417 -60.74 18.61 -20.43
C LYS A 417 -59.65 19.58 -19.94
N GLY A 418 -59.21 19.40 -18.69
CA GLY A 418 -58.22 20.23 -18.03
C GLY A 418 -56.83 19.62 -18.09
N ASP A 419 -55.87 20.31 -17.47
CA ASP A 419 -54.50 19.85 -17.38
C ASP A 419 -54.39 18.66 -16.41
N VAL A 420 -53.86 17.54 -16.89
CA VAL A 420 -53.63 16.33 -16.08
C VAL A 420 -52.13 16.10 -15.95
N ASN A 421 -51.66 15.92 -14.72
CA ASN A 421 -50.30 15.42 -14.48
C ASN A 421 -50.25 13.92 -14.77
N VAL A 422 -49.79 13.55 -15.96
CA VAL A 422 -49.70 12.15 -16.43
C VAL A 422 -48.62 11.32 -15.71
N LYS A 423 -47.83 11.93 -14.81
CA LYS A 423 -46.91 11.22 -13.93
C LYS A 423 -47.62 10.93 -12.60
N ILE A 424 -48.44 9.88 -12.60
CA ILE A 424 -49.09 9.30 -11.41
C ILE A 424 -48.26 8.12 -10.92
#